data_AF-A0A3A2I8P3-F1
#
_entry.id   AF-A0A3A2I8P3-F1
#
_cell.length_a   1.000
_cell.length_b   1.000
_cell.length_c   1.000
_cell.angle_alpha   90.00
_cell.angle_beta   90.00
_cell.angle_gamma   90.00
#
_symmetry.space_group_name_H-M   'P 1'
#
loop_
_entity.id
_entity.type
_entity.pdbx_description
1 polymer ?
#
loop_
_entity_poly.entity_id
_entity_poly.type
_entity_poly.pdbx_seq_one_letter_code
_entity_poly.pdbx_strand_id
1 'polypeptide(L)'
;MAVITAVVIKCFPKSGMEIAELSVLRNVETVDVEKFKQYGIGLNTDIPFNKQPIRMNLDYAKKLIDTRAFVPNKEYDLRFDVNIDDPLDVQVKELIPQDDAIKKHFADSMK
;
A
#
# COMPACT_ATOMS: atom_id res chain seq x y z
N MET A 1 2.60 -11.74 3.15
CA MET A 1 1.20 -11.38 3.36
C MET A 1 1.08 -10.14 4.24
N ALA A 2 0.33 -9.15 3.76
CA ALA A 2 0.02 -7.92 4.47
C ALA A 2 -1.48 -7.64 4.36
N VAL A 3 -2.10 -7.16 5.44
CA VAL A 3 -3.51 -6.72 5.40
C VAL A 3 -3.54 -5.30 4.86
N ILE A 4 -4.00 -5.15 3.61
CA ILE A 4 -4.06 -3.85 2.94
C ILE A 4 -5.41 -3.22 3.20
N THR A 5 -5.40 -2.03 3.78
CA THR A 5 -6.59 -1.30 4.24
C THR A 5 -7.04 -0.24 3.23
N ALA A 6 -6.09 0.36 2.51
CA ALA A 6 -6.37 1.34 1.47
C ALA A 6 -5.27 1.41 0.42
N VAL A 7 -5.67 1.80 -0.79
CA VAL A 7 -4.81 2.29 -1.87
C VAL A 7 -5.08 3.79 -1.99
N VAL A 8 -4.05 4.62 -1.87
CA VAL A 8 -4.20 6.08 -1.84
C VAL A 8 -3.29 6.69 -2.90
N ILE A 9 -3.87 7.56 -3.74
CA ILE A 9 -3.10 8.43 -4.64
C ILE A 9 -3.02 9.81 -3.99
N LYS A 10 -1.80 10.28 -3.75
CA LYS A 10 -1.52 11.63 -3.25
C LYS A 10 -1.04 12.48 -4.42
N CYS A 11 -1.74 13.57 -4.68
CA CYS A 11 -1.37 14.57 -5.67
C CYS A 11 -0.70 15.76 -4.96
N PHE A 12 0.40 16.25 -5.53
CA PHE A 12 1.11 17.45 -5.09
C PHE A 12 0.97 18.54 -6.16
N PRO A 13 -0.08 19.39 -6.10
CA PRO A 13 -0.44 20.28 -7.20
C PRO A 13 0.66 21.26 -7.62
N LYS A 14 1.51 21.66 -6.67
CA LYS A 14 2.62 22.60 -6.94
C LYS A 14 3.73 22.00 -7.81
N SER A 15 3.98 20.71 -7.70
CA SER A 15 5.00 20.00 -8.49
C SER A 15 4.42 19.16 -9.63
N GLY A 16 3.10 18.95 -9.64
CA GLY A 16 2.44 18.03 -10.57
C GLY A 16 2.73 16.56 -10.27
N MET A 17 3.39 16.26 -9.14
CA MET A 17 3.76 14.90 -8.78
C MET A 17 2.56 14.15 -8.21
N GLU A 18 2.38 12.90 -8.63
CA GLU A 18 1.44 11.96 -8.03
C GLU A 18 2.21 10.75 -7.50
N ILE A 19 1.86 10.30 -6.30
CA ILE A 19 2.42 9.07 -5.71
C ILE A 19 1.27 8.17 -5.27
N ALA A 20 1.41 6.87 -5.49
CA ALA A 20 0.50 5.88 -4.95
C ALA A 20 1.14 5.15 -3.77
N GLU A 21 0.39 4.99 -2.69
CA GLU A 21 0.85 4.35 -1.46
C GLU A 21 -0.20 3.37 -0.91
N LEU A 22 0.30 2.36 -0.20
CA LEU A 22 -0.52 1.39 0.53
C LEU A 22 -0.63 1.76 2.00
N SER A 23 -1.87 1.75 2.51
CA SER A 23 -2.13 1.72 3.95
C SER A 23 -2.20 0.27 4.40
N VAL A 24 -1.32 -0.13 5.31
CA VAL A 24 -1.21 -1.52 5.76
C VAL A 24 -1.54 -1.57 7.24
N LEU A 25 -2.39 -2.51 7.62
CA LEU A 25 -2.73 -2.76 9.01
C LEU A 25 -1.52 -3.41 9.71
N ARG A 26 -1.08 -2.80 10.80
CA ARG A 26 0.09 -3.22 11.58
C ARG A 26 -0.23 -3.17 13.06
N ASN A 27 0.55 -3.90 13.85
CA ASN A 27 0.51 -3.76 15.30
C ASN A 27 1.06 -2.40 15.71
N VAL A 28 0.44 -1.78 16.72
CA VAL A 28 1.02 -0.61 17.38
C VAL A 28 2.32 -1.03 18.06
N GLU A 29 3.44 -0.45 17.64
CA GLU A 29 4.76 -0.72 18.21
C GLU A 29 5.01 0.18 19.43
N THR A 30 5.73 -0.35 20.41
CA THR A 30 6.33 0.47 21.46
C THR A 30 7.67 1.00 20.97
N VAL A 31 7.86 2.31 20.99
CA VAL A 31 9.11 2.96 20.61
C VAL A 31 9.56 3.83 21.78
N ASP A 32 10.81 3.71 22.21
CA ASP A 32 11.40 4.56 23.24
C ASP A 32 12.78 5.02 22.79
N VAL A 33 12.84 6.18 22.12
CA VAL A 33 14.08 6.84 21.72
C VAL A 33 14.04 8.31 22.15
N GLU A 34 15.21 8.95 22.21
CA GLU A 34 15.36 10.31 22.75
C GLU A 34 14.40 11.34 22.11
N LYS A 35 14.18 11.24 20.80
CA LYS A 35 13.38 12.19 20.01
C LYS A 35 11.94 11.73 19.75
N PHE A 36 11.58 10.50 20.13
CA PHE A 36 10.27 9.93 19.83
C PHE A 36 9.93 8.79 20.80
N LYS A 37 8.77 8.88 21.44
CA LYS A 37 8.23 7.82 22.30
C LYS A 37 6.81 7.47 21.87
N GLN A 38 6.51 6.19 21.77
CA GLN A 38 5.19 5.65 21.47
C GLN A 38 4.93 4.44 22.36
N TYR A 39 3.73 4.37 22.94
CA TYR A 39 3.26 3.24 23.72
C TYR A 39 1.76 3.04 23.45
N GLY A 40 1.36 1.79 23.21
CA GLY A 40 -0.03 1.46 22.87
C GLY A 40 -0.20 -0.02 22.56
N ILE A 41 -1.44 -0.41 22.24
CA ILE A 41 -1.85 -1.79 21.92
C ILE A 41 -2.91 -1.76 20.82
N GLY A 42 -3.00 -2.85 20.05
CA GLY A 42 -3.97 -3.00 18.97
C GLY A 42 -3.34 -2.76 17.60
N LEU A 43 -4.13 -2.27 16.66
CA LEU A 43 -3.76 -2.14 15.26
C LEU A 43 -3.90 -0.69 14.78
N ASN A 44 -3.00 -0.26 13.90
CA ASN A 44 -3.08 1.01 13.20
C ASN A 44 -2.57 0.85 11.75
N THR A 45 -2.62 1.94 10.99
CA THR A 45 -2.10 2.01 9.61
C THR A 45 -0.88 2.90 9.49
N ASP A 46 -0.35 3.37 10.61
CA ASP A 46 0.81 4.27 10.63
C ASP A 46 2.02 3.58 10.04
N ILE A 47 2.90 4.39 9.46
CA ILE A 47 4.19 3.92 8.99
C ILE A 47 5.06 3.70 10.23
N PRO A 48 5.64 2.51 10.43
CA PRO A 48 6.47 2.26 11.60
C PRO A 48 7.63 3.25 11.70
N PHE A 49 8.08 3.50 12.92
CA PHE A 49 9.21 4.39 13.16
C PHE A 49 10.43 3.94 12.34
N ASN A 50 11.11 4.88 11.68
CA ASN A 50 12.24 4.65 10.76
C ASN A 50 11.92 3.80 9.51
N LYS A 51 10.65 3.63 9.14
CA LYS A 51 10.27 3.02 7.85
C LYS A 51 9.73 4.07 6.88
N GLN A 52 9.75 3.71 5.60
CA GLN A 52 9.15 4.50 4.54
C GLN A 52 7.75 3.96 4.21
N PRO A 53 6.85 4.80 3.68
CA PRO A 53 5.59 4.32 3.11
C PRO A 53 5.85 3.25 2.05
N ILE A 54 4.96 2.26 1.95
CA ILE A 54 5.01 1.29 0.86
C ILE A 54 4.39 1.94 -0.37
N ARG A 55 5.23 2.28 -1.35
CA ARG A 55 4.81 2.83 -2.63
C ARG A 55 4.27 1.74 -3.57
N MET A 56 3.38 2.15 -4.45
CA MET A 56 2.78 1.33 -5.49
C MET A 56 2.94 2.03 -6.84
N ASN A 57 3.02 1.24 -7.91
CA ASN A 57 2.97 1.76 -9.26
C ASN A 57 1.68 2.57 -9.48
N LEU A 58 1.83 3.82 -9.94
CA LEU A 58 0.74 4.77 -10.05
C LEU A 58 -0.37 4.30 -11.00
N ASP A 59 0.00 3.73 -12.15
CA ASP A 59 -0.97 3.27 -13.15
C ASP A 59 -1.78 2.07 -12.64
N TYR A 60 -1.11 1.15 -11.93
CA TYR A 60 -1.79 0.03 -11.30
C TYR A 60 -2.73 0.49 -10.17
N ALA A 61 -2.32 1.48 -9.36
CA ALA A 61 -3.19 2.06 -8.34
C ALA A 61 -4.43 2.73 -8.95
N LYS A 62 -4.26 3.50 -10.04
CA LYS A 62 -5.38 4.08 -10.80
C LYS A 62 -6.30 2.99 -11.31
N LYS A 63 -5.75 1.95 -11.95
CA LYS A 63 -6.53 0.79 -12.41
C LYS A 63 -7.35 0.15 -11.29
N LEU A 64 -6.75 -0.11 -10.13
CA LEU A 64 -7.43 -0.68 -8.96
C LEU A 64 -8.62 0.18 -8.48
N ILE A 65 -8.44 1.50 -8.44
CA ILE A 65 -9.45 2.46 -8.01
C ILE A 65 -10.58 2.56 -9.03
N ASP A 66 -10.23 2.78 -10.29
CA ASP A 66 -11.20 3.03 -11.37
C ASP A 66 -12.07 1.81 -11.65
N THR A 67 -11.49 0.60 -11.59
CA THR A 67 -12.22 -0.65 -11.74
C THR A 67 -12.95 -1.11 -10.47
N ARG A 68 -12.70 -0.44 -9.33
CA ARG A 68 -13.16 -0.89 -8.01
C ARG A 68 -12.77 -2.34 -7.68
N ALA A 69 -11.64 -2.80 -8.24
CA ALA A 69 -11.15 -4.14 -8.00
C ALA A 69 -10.61 -4.32 -6.56
N PHE A 70 -10.04 -3.27 -5.97
CA PHE A 70 -9.47 -3.33 -4.62
C PHE A 70 -10.53 -3.61 -3.55
N VAL A 71 -10.24 -4.56 -2.64
CA VAL A 71 -11.09 -4.88 -1.49
C VAL A 71 -10.32 -4.58 -0.20
N PRO A 72 -10.76 -3.61 0.63
CA PRO A 72 -10.03 -3.23 1.83
C PRO A 72 -10.10 -4.29 2.93
N ASN A 73 -9.11 -4.26 3.84
CA ASN A 73 -9.00 -5.13 5.03
C ASN A 73 -8.85 -6.61 4.68
N LYS A 74 -8.12 -6.89 3.60
CA LYS A 74 -7.88 -8.24 3.10
C LYS A 74 -6.40 -8.50 2.95
N GLU A 75 -6.05 -9.79 2.99
CA GLU A 75 -4.66 -10.23 2.87
C GLU A 75 -4.24 -10.28 1.40
N TYR A 76 -3.13 -9.61 1.14
CA TYR A 76 -2.48 -9.59 -0.16
C TYR A 76 -1.01 -9.98 0.00
N ASP A 77 -0.49 -10.70 -0.99
CA ASP A 77 0.94 -10.68 -1.25
C ASP A 77 1.28 -9.52 -2.17
N LEU A 78 2.44 -8.93 -1.91
CA LEU A 78 2.92 -7.75 -2.62
C LEU A 78 4.02 -8.18 -3.59
N ARG A 79 3.77 -8.04 -4.90
CA ARG A 79 4.83 -8.20 -5.89
C ARG A 79 5.49 -6.85 -6.11
N PHE A 80 6.77 -6.77 -5.75
CA PHE A 80 7.59 -5.58 -5.98
C PHE A 80 8.26 -5.65 -7.35
N ASP A 81 8.49 -4.49 -7.94
CA ASP A 81 9.31 -4.30 -9.14
C ASP A 81 10.02 -2.94 -9.04
N VAL A 82 11.03 -2.74 -9.86
CA VAL A 82 11.66 -1.41 -10.00
C VAL A 82 10.80 -0.53 -10.89
N ASN A 83 10.71 0.75 -10.56
CA ASN A 83 10.20 1.74 -11.49
C ASN A 83 11.18 1.83 -12.68
N ILE A 84 10.65 1.78 -13.90
CA ILE A 84 11.48 1.82 -15.12
C ILE A 84 12.12 3.21 -15.28
N ASP A 85 11.42 4.26 -14.86
CA ASP A 85 11.88 5.65 -14.95
C ASP A 85 12.85 6.02 -13.82
N ASP A 86 12.81 5.28 -12.71
CA ASP A 86 13.71 5.43 -11.57
C ASP A 86 14.06 4.06 -10.96
N PRO A 87 15.17 3.42 -11.38
CA PRO A 87 15.57 2.10 -10.89
C PRO A 87 15.83 2.02 -9.39
N LEU A 88 16.00 3.15 -8.70
CA LEU A 88 16.15 3.19 -7.24
C LEU A 88 14.80 3.16 -6.51
N ASP A 89 13.71 3.40 -7.22
CA ASP A 89 12.35 3.41 -6.68
C ASP A 89 11.70 2.03 -6.84
N VAL A 90 11.82 1.21 -5.80
CA VAL A 90 11.16 -0.10 -5.72
C VAL A 90 9.72 0.09 -5.27
N GLN A 91 8.76 -0.34 -6.09
CA GLN A 91 7.34 -0.14 -5.86
C GLN A 91 6.57 -1.46 -5.95
N VAL A 92 5.41 -1.52 -5.30
CA VAL A 92 4.45 -2.61 -5.51
C VAL A 92 3.86 -2.49 -6.92
N LYS A 93 4.13 -3.49 -7.76
CA LYS A 93 3.60 -3.59 -9.12
C LYS A 93 2.26 -4.32 -9.16
N GLU A 94 2.02 -5.25 -8.24
CA GLU A 94 0.78 -6.02 -8.19
C GLU A 94 0.41 -6.42 -6.75
N LEU A 95 -0.90 -6.36 -6.45
CA LEU A 95 -1.50 -6.98 -5.28
C LEU A 95 -2.04 -8.35 -5.68
N ILE A 96 -1.59 -9.40 -4.99
CA ILE A 96 -2.03 -10.77 -5.21
C ILE A 96 -2.99 -11.16 -4.08
N PRO A 97 -4.31 -11.21 -4.33
CA PRO A 97 -5.27 -11.58 -3.30
C PRO A 97 -5.06 -13.04 -2.87
N GLN A 98 -5.15 -13.30 -1.56
CA GLN A 98 -5.01 -14.67 -1.05
C GLN A 98 -6.34 -15.42 -1.02
N ASP A 99 -7.43 -14.70 -0.75
CA ASP A 99 -8.80 -15.21 -0.73
C ASP A 99 -9.32 -15.48 -2.15
N ASP A 100 -9.83 -16.69 -2.40
CA ASP A 100 -10.28 -17.11 -3.74
C ASP A 100 -11.47 -16.30 -4.27
N ALA A 101 -12.37 -15.84 -3.39
CA ALA A 101 -13.47 -14.97 -3.81
C ALA A 101 -12.93 -13.61 -4.27
N ILE A 102 -11.87 -13.11 -3.62
CA ILE A 102 -11.23 -11.85 -4.02
C ILE A 102 -10.40 -12.03 -5.29
N LYS A 103 -9.70 -13.16 -5.46
CA LYS A 103 -9.02 -13.49 -6.74
C LYS A 103 -10.01 -13.44 -7.90
N LYS A 104 -11.19 -14.05 -7.72
CA LYS A 104 -12.26 -14.02 -8.72
C LYS A 104 -12.76 -12.59 -8.97
N HIS A 105 -13.03 -11.81 -7.91
CA HIS A 105 -13.43 -10.40 -8.03
C HIS A 105 -12.40 -9.56 -8.80
N PHE A 106 -11.11 -9.74 -8.51
CA PHE A 106 -10.02 -9.08 -9.23
C PHE A 106 -10.01 -9.44 -10.71
N ALA A 107 -10.12 -10.74 -11.02
CA ALA A 107 -10.16 -11.23 -12.39
C ALA A 107 -11.38 -10.72 -13.16
N ASP A 108 -12.52 -10.52 -12.51
CA ASP A 108 -13.73 -10.00 -13.14
C ASP A 108 -13.72 -8.47 -13.30
N SER A 109 -13.17 -7.74 -12.32
CA SER A 109 -13.15 -6.27 -12.32
C SER A 109 -12.05 -5.68 -13.21
N MET A 110 -10.94 -6.38 -13.41
CA MET A 110 -9.77 -5.87 -14.14
C MET A 110 -9.70 -6.26 -15.63
N LYS A 111 -10.79 -6.86 -16.14
CA LYS A 111 -10.98 -7.20 -17.56
C LYS A 111 -11.10 -5.97 -18.46
#